data_AF-A0A1G2KTG8-F1
#
_entry.id   AF-A0A1G2KTG8-F1
#
_cell.length_a   1.000
_cell.length_b   1.000
_cell.length_c   1.000
_cell.angle_alpha   90.00
_cell.angle_beta   90.00
_cell.angle_gamma   90.00
#
_symmetry.space_group_name_H-M   'P 1'
#
loop_
_entity.id
_entity.type
_entity.pdbx_description
1 polymer ?
#
loop_
_entity_poly.entity_id
_entity_poly.type
_entity_poly.pdbx_seq_one_letter_code
_entity_poly.pdbx_strand_id
1 'polypeptide(L)'
;MTITPVPLADLAKKSVLFLPLFQSQSVADFVFSYAIPPAARRALLVFEKKHFKGEEGEIKSVWFATGSPERIILVGLGAKDKWNQRKEPLLARRLVRHAHADKISSFGVPLLPDFSSRTFALNALMGQFEYVKYRTPPKEGWPKVKEIFLGVAPEKKATARKEIAEGITIGEEVNATRDLANTPGSDMTPALLATAALGIGKSIASVKVKILDEPAIKRLSMGGVLGVARGSQEGPRFIIVEYSGGPKRQKPLVLVGKGVTFDTGGINLKPEQYMYEMHMDMSGGAAVMHGIAAIARLKLPINVVGLVPAVENMPSGSSYRPGDQLKSMSGKTIEVLNTDAEGRVILADALTYALRYKPGFIADFATLTGAAHVALGNYCSALFTNREDMTEALMAVGNVSGDYVWPLPLWDEYLLEIKGTFGDIANMAKNDRYGGAIHGAKFLEQFVEDTPWAHLDIAPRMTTVASDILAKGASGVGVRYIVQLAREYPSLIAQK
;
A
#
# COMPACT_ATOMS: atom_id res chain seq x y z
N MET A 1 4.53 14.53 -12.98
CA MET A 1 5.92 14.13 -13.22
C MET A 1 5.90 13.22 -14.44
N THR A 2 6.79 13.43 -15.40
CA THR A 2 6.95 12.58 -16.59
C THR A 2 8.26 11.82 -16.48
N ILE A 3 8.24 10.50 -16.73
CA ILE A 3 9.45 9.68 -16.77
C ILE A 3 9.61 9.14 -18.20
N THR A 4 10.72 9.49 -18.86
CA THR A 4 10.94 9.18 -20.27
C THR A 4 12.19 8.32 -20.44
N PRO A 5 12.09 7.12 -21.05
CA PRO A 5 13.27 6.33 -21.36
C PRO A 5 14.03 6.97 -22.54
N VAL A 6 15.33 7.20 -22.35
CA VAL A 6 16.24 7.75 -23.36
C VAL A 6 17.44 6.82 -23.55
N PRO A 7 18.06 6.79 -24.74
CA PRO A 7 19.36 6.11 -24.89
C PRO A 7 20.37 6.62 -23.87
N LEU A 8 21.18 5.74 -23.29
CA LEU A 8 22.21 6.11 -22.31
C LEU A 8 23.09 7.29 -22.78
N ALA A 9 23.54 7.27 -24.03
CA ALA A 9 24.36 8.34 -24.61
C ALA A 9 23.68 9.73 -24.60
N ASP A 10 22.34 9.78 -24.63
CA ASP A 10 21.59 11.03 -24.62
C ASP A 10 21.51 11.67 -23.22
N LEU A 11 21.92 10.97 -22.16
CA LEU A 11 21.97 11.54 -20.82
C LEU A 11 22.94 12.73 -20.74
N ALA A 12 24.08 12.70 -21.45
CA ALA A 12 25.04 13.80 -21.44
C ALA A 12 24.45 15.14 -21.92
N LYS A 13 23.31 15.12 -22.63
CA LYS A 13 22.61 16.33 -23.10
C LYS A 13 21.75 16.99 -22.01
N LYS A 14 21.55 16.35 -20.84
CA LYS A 14 20.69 16.86 -19.76
C LYS A 14 21.48 17.78 -18.83
N SER A 15 20.89 18.90 -18.41
CA SER A 15 21.56 19.86 -17.52
C SER A 15 21.93 19.28 -16.16
N VAL A 16 21.07 18.45 -15.56
CA VAL A 16 21.35 17.77 -14.29
C VAL A 16 21.34 16.27 -14.46
N LEU A 17 22.38 15.59 -13.97
CA LEU A 17 22.47 14.13 -13.94
C LEU A 17 22.68 13.62 -12.52
N PHE A 18 21.91 12.63 -12.12
CA PHE A 18 22.23 11.78 -10.98
C PHE A 18 22.96 10.53 -11.47
N LEU A 19 24.09 10.21 -10.86
CA LEU A 19 24.91 9.04 -11.18
C LEU A 19 25.04 8.13 -9.96
N PRO A 20 24.18 7.10 -9.87
CA PRO A 20 24.31 6.04 -8.88
C PRO A 20 25.55 5.19 -9.16
N LEU A 21 26.41 5.01 -8.17
CA LEU A 21 27.69 4.30 -8.28
C LEU A 21 27.89 3.35 -7.10
N PHE A 22 28.21 2.09 -7.38
CA PHE A 22 28.80 1.19 -6.38
C PHE A 22 30.26 1.58 -6.11
N GLN A 23 30.79 1.21 -4.94
CA GLN A 23 32.20 1.46 -4.58
C GLN A 23 33.21 0.88 -5.58
N SER A 24 32.84 -0.18 -6.29
CA SER A 24 33.68 -0.84 -7.30
C SER A 24 33.56 -0.21 -8.69
N GLN A 25 32.73 0.81 -8.86
CA GLN A 25 32.46 1.46 -10.15
C GLN A 25 33.10 2.84 -10.21
N SER A 26 33.35 3.30 -11.43
CA SER A 26 33.70 4.68 -11.73
C SER A 26 32.71 5.29 -12.71
N VAL A 27 32.60 6.62 -12.70
CA VAL A 27 31.92 7.37 -13.77
C VAL A 27 32.44 6.95 -15.16
N ALA A 28 33.71 6.57 -15.28
CA ALA A 28 34.31 6.11 -16.54
C ALA A 28 33.63 4.86 -17.13
N ASP A 29 32.95 4.06 -16.31
CA ASP A 29 32.27 2.82 -16.74
C ASP A 29 31.00 3.10 -17.55
N PHE A 30 30.45 4.31 -17.47
CA PHE A 30 29.25 4.68 -18.21
C PHE A 30 29.58 5.22 -19.60
N VAL A 31 28.89 4.68 -20.62
CA VAL A 31 29.05 5.09 -22.03
C VAL A 31 28.80 6.58 -22.25
N PHE A 32 27.82 7.17 -21.55
CA PHE A 32 27.53 8.60 -21.69
C PHE A 32 28.69 9.49 -21.19
N SER A 33 29.59 8.97 -20.34
CA SER A 33 30.74 9.74 -19.84
C SER A 33 31.67 10.19 -20.98
N TYR A 34 31.70 9.45 -22.10
CA TYR A 34 32.48 9.81 -23.29
C TYR A 34 31.84 10.94 -24.11
N ALA A 35 30.55 11.20 -23.91
CA ALA A 35 29.84 12.32 -24.51
C ALA A 35 29.97 13.62 -23.68
N ILE A 36 30.56 13.56 -22.47
CA ILE A 36 30.90 14.74 -21.68
C ILE A 36 32.16 15.39 -22.29
N PRO A 37 32.22 16.74 -22.40
CA PRO A 37 33.41 17.43 -22.90
C PRO A 37 34.70 16.97 -22.18
N PRO A 38 35.82 16.73 -22.91
CA PRO A 38 37.01 16.09 -22.34
C PRO A 38 37.57 16.74 -21.06
N ALA A 39 37.54 18.07 -20.99
CA ALA A 39 37.99 18.81 -19.80
C ALA A 39 37.06 18.58 -18.59
N ALA A 40 35.75 18.65 -18.79
CA ALA A 40 34.74 18.36 -17.77
C ALA A 40 34.82 16.90 -17.30
N ARG A 41 34.98 15.95 -18.24
CA ARG A 41 35.18 14.53 -17.94
C ARG A 41 36.42 14.31 -17.07
N ARG A 42 37.54 14.94 -17.40
CA ARG A 42 38.78 14.83 -16.60
C ARG A 42 38.58 15.38 -15.18
N ALA A 43 37.97 16.56 -15.06
CA ALA A 43 37.67 17.15 -13.75
C ALA A 43 36.76 16.25 -12.90
N LEU A 44 35.73 15.68 -13.51
CA LEU A 44 34.80 14.75 -12.86
C LEU A 44 35.51 13.49 -12.33
N LEU A 45 36.36 12.86 -13.13
CA LEU A 45 37.10 11.66 -12.71
C LEU A 45 38.11 11.95 -11.59
N VAL A 46 38.77 13.12 -11.64
CA VAL A 46 39.66 13.56 -10.55
C VAL A 46 38.85 13.82 -9.28
N PHE A 47 37.70 14.49 -9.39
CA PHE A 47 36.83 14.77 -8.27
C PHE A 47 36.30 13.48 -7.63
N GLU A 48 35.76 12.57 -8.44
CA GLU A 48 35.30 11.26 -8.00
C GLU A 48 36.37 10.56 -7.18
N LYS A 49 37.58 10.37 -7.75
CA LYS A 49 38.68 9.65 -7.09
C LYS A 49 39.13 10.30 -5.77
N LYS A 50 39.04 11.63 -5.64
CA LYS A 50 39.53 12.36 -4.46
C LYS A 50 38.46 12.58 -3.39
N HIS A 51 37.19 12.67 -3.76
CA HIS A 51 36.13 13.23 -2.92
C HIS A 51 34.87 12.38 -2.83
N PHE A 52 34.81 11.25 -3.52
CA PHE A 52 33.66 10.34 -3.49
C PHE A 52 34.13 8.92 -3.20
N LYS A 53 33.63 8.34 -2.10
CA LYS A 53 33.99 6.98 -1.67
C LYS A 53 32.99 5.92 -2.16
N GLY A 54 31.81 6.33 -2.60
CA GLY A 54 30.73 5.44 -3.00
C GLY A 54 30.01 4.79 -1.83
N GLU A 55 30.15 5.33 -0.61
CA GLU A 55 29.46 4.82 0.59
C GLU A 55 27.94 4.92 0.44
N GLU A 56 27.17 4.00 1.04
CA GLU A 56 25.72 3.99 0.88
C GLU A 56 25.09 5.30 1.39
N GLY A 57 24.39 6.01 0.50
CA GLY A 57 23.76 7.29 0.83
C GLY A 57 24.68 8.50 0.72
N GLU A 58 25.96 8.33 0.37
CA GLU A 58 26.86 9.44 0.06
C GLU A 58 26.35 10.20 -1.17
N ILE A 59 26.24 11.54 -1.06
CA ILE A 59 25.86 12.39 -2.18
C ILE A 59 26.89 13.51 -2.34
N LYS A 60 27.44 13.67 -3.55
CA LYS A 60 28.37 14.74 -3.90
C LYS A 60 27.97 15.38 -5.22
N SER A 61 28.06 16.70 -5.31
CA SER A 61 27.72 17.46 -6.52
C SER A 61 28.96 18.08 -7.16
N VAL A 62 29.03 18.01 -8.48
CA VAL A 62 30.04 18.66 -9.31
C VAL A 62 29.33 19.58 -10.30
N TRP A 63 29.79 20.82 -10.39
CA TRP A 63 29.25 21.83 -11.28
C TRP A 63 30.23 22.13 -12.41
N PHE A 64 29.70 22.37 -13.61
CA PHE A 64 30.48 22.73 -14.79
C PHE A 64 30.04 24.09 -15.29
N ALA A 65 31.03 24.95 -15.58
CA ALA A 65 30.77 26.34 -15.97
C ALA A 65 30.15 26.48 -17.37
N THR A 66 30.34 25.50 -18.25
CA THR A 66 29.82 25.50 -19.63
C THR A 66 29.50 24.09 -20.11
N GLY A 67 28.53 23.98 -21.03
CA GLY A 67 28.11 22.72 -21.66
C GLY A 67 27.07 21.93 -20.86
N SER A 68 26.67 20.79 -21.41
CA SER A 68 25.81 19.80 -20.73
C SER A 68 26.62 18.54 -20.44
N PRO A 69 26.47 17.94 -19.25
CA PRO A 69 25.66 18.39 -18.11
C PRO A 69 26.28 19.59 -17.36
N GLU A 70 25.45 20.49 -16.84
CA GLU A 70 25.82 21.63 -15.97
C GLU A 70 26.10 21.17 -14.52
N ARG A 71 25.40 20.12 -14.08
CA ARG A 71 25.53 19.54 -12.75
C ARG A 71 25.50 18.02 -12.82
N ILE A 72 26.47 17.38 -12.19
CA ILE A 72 26.48 15.93 -11.95
C ILE A 72 26.45 15.68 -10.45
N ILE A 73 25.53 14.82 -10.02
CA ILE A 73 25.32 14.44 -8.62
C ILE A 73 25.66 12.95 -8.49
N LEU A 74 26.78 12.65 -7.86
CA LEU A 74 27.21 11.29 -7.56
C LEU A 74 26.42 10.77 -6.35
N VAL A 75 25.91 9.54 -6.45
CA VAL A 75 25.10 8.90 -5.40
C VAL A 75 25.69 7.53 -5.07
N GLY A 76 26.17 7.36 -3.85
CA GLY A 76 26.82 6.13 -3.41
C GLY A 76 25.81 5.04 -3.08
N LEU A 77 26.03 3.87 -3.68
CA LEU A 77 25.23 2.66 -3.51
C LEU A 77 25.83 1.68 -2.49
N GLY A 78 27.03 1.97 -1.99
CA GLY A 78 27.79 1.06 -1.13
C GLY A 78 28.45 -0.07 -1.90
N ALA A 79 28.79 -1.14 -1.18
CA ALA A 79 29.41 -2.32 -1.77
C ALA A 79 28.37 -3.16 -2.54
N LYS A 80 28.74 -3.61 -3.75
CA LYS A 80 27.83 -4.33 -4.65
C LYS A 80 27.37 -5.69 -4.08
N ASP A 81 28.23 -6.39 -3.36
CA ASP A 81 27.94 -7.67 -2.69
C ASP A 81 26.99 -7.51 -1.48
N LYS A 82 26.84 -6.29 -0.96
CA LYS A 82 25.86 -5.94 0.10
C LYS A 82 24.58 -5.32 -0.46
N TRP A 83 24.43 -5.27 -1.78
CA TRP A 83 23.21 -4.81 -2.42
C TRP A 83 22.13 -5.89 -2.32
N ASN A 84 20.89 -5.48 -2.05
CA ASN A 84 19.74 -6.37 -2.07
C ASN A 84 18.57 -5.67 -2.78
N GLN A 85 17.57 -6.46 -3.19
CA GLN A 85 16.41 -5.97 -3.93
C GLN A 85 15.62 -4.88 -3.19
N ARG A 86 15.73 -4.78 -1.85
CA ARG A 86 15.05 -3.75 -1.06
C ARG A 86 15.64 -2.36 -1.26
N LYS A 87 16.91 -2.25 -1.68
CA LYS A 87 17.62 -0.97 -1.83
C LYS A 87 17.28 -0.24 -3.13
N GLU A 88 16.86 -0.96 -4.17
CA GLU A 88 16.49 -0.35 -5.46
C GLU A 88 15.30 0.62 -5.36
N PRO A 89 14.16 0.26 -4.73
CA PRO A 89 13.08 1.21 -4.44
C PRO A 89 13.56 2.48 -3.73
N LEU A 90 14.48 2.34 -2.76
CA LEU A 90 14.98 3.44 -1.95
C LEU A 90 15.84 4.41 -2.77
N LEU A 91 16.57 3.93 -3.78
CA LEU A 91 17.34 4.79 -4.67
C LEU A 91 16.42 5.79 -5.37
N ALA A 92 15.38 5.33 -6.06
CA ALA A 92 14.46 6.22 -6.80
C ALA A 92 13.84 7.28 -5.89
N ARG A 93 13.41 6.87 -4.68
CA ARG A 93 12.88 7.81 -3.66
C ARG A 93 13.94 8.83 -3.25
N ARG A 94 15.16 8.38 -2.93
CA ARG A 94 16.28 9.25 -2.53
C ARG A 94 16.61 10.30 -3.60
N LEU A 95 16.67 9.90 -4.88
CA LEU A 95 16.92 10.83 -5.98
C LEU A 95 15.84 11.92 -6.04
N VAL A 96 14.56 11.53 -5.94
CA VAL A 96 13.45 12.49 -5.98
C VAL A 96 13.41 13.38 -4.74
N ARG A 97 13.64 12.85 -3.53
CA ARG A 97 13.72 13.66 -2.29
C ARG A 97 14.87 14.65 -2.35
N HIS A 98 16.04 14.24 -2.84
CA HIS A 98 17.18 15.13 -3.03
C HIS A 98 16.86 16.21 -4.07
N ALA A 99 16.30 15.83 -5.22
CA ALA A 99 15.89 16.77 -6.25
C ALA A 99 14.87 17.79 -5.73
N HIS A 100 13.91 17.36 -4.91
CA HIS A 100 12.96 18.25 -4.26
C HIS A 100 13.64 19.25 -3.31
N ALA A 101 14.56 18.78 -2.44
CA ALA A 101 15.29 19.63 -1.51
C ALA A 101 16.15 20.70 -2.23
N ASP A 102 16.76 20.32 -3.35
CA ASP A 102 17.63 21.18 -4.16
C ASP A 102 16.87 21.98 -5.24
N LYS A 103 15.54 21.95 -5.24
CA LYS A 103 14.67 22.60 -6.25
C LYS A 103 14.99 22.18 -7.71
N ILE A 104 15.49 20.96 -7.92
CA ILE A 104 15.76 20.39 -9.24
C ILE A 104 14.44 19.92 -9.85
N SER A 105 14.02 20.55 -10.95
CA SER A 105 12.77 20.23 -11.64
C SER A 105 12.90 19.20 -12.76
N SER A 106 14.11 18.96 -13.28
CA SER A 106 14.37 18.02 -14.37
C SER A 106 15.76 17.40 -14.20
N PHE A 107 15.88 16.08 -14.32
CA PHE A 107 17.18 15.39 -14.28
C PHE A 107 17.21 14.11 -15.11
N GLY A 108 18.41 13.69 -15.49
CA GLY A 108 18.67 12.36 -16.06
C GLY A 108 19.33 11.41 -15.06
N VAL A 109 19.10 10.11 -15.22
CA VAL A 109 19.72 9.06 -14.40
C VAL A 109 19.86 7.78 -15.22
N PRO A 110 21.01 7.09 -15.20
CA PRO A 110 21.15 5.80 -15.86
C PRO A 110 20.41 4.71 -15.06
N LEU A 111 19.65 3.86 -15.75
CA LEU A 111 19.14 2.61 -15.19
C LEU A 111 20.28 1.58 -15.17
N LEU A 112 20.58 1.03 -13.99
CA LEU A 112 21.60 -0.01 -13.86
C LEU A 112 21.11 -1.35 -14.46
N PRO A 113 22.00 -2.23 -14.97
CA PRO A 113 21.62 -3.40 -15.77
C PRO A 113 20.56 -4.34 -15.16
N ASP A 114 20.54 -4.46 -13.84
CA ASP A 114 19.67 -5.37 -13.07
C ASP A 114 18.46 -4.66 -12.44
N PHE A 115 18.29 -3.36 -12.68
CA PHE A 115 17.24 -2.57 -12.07
C PHE A 115 16.02 -2.50 -12.99
N SER A 116 14.84 -2.45 -12.39
CA SER A 116 13.55 -2.43 -13.06
C SER A 116 13.09 -1.01 -13.35
N SER A 117 12.74 -0.71 -14.61
CA SER A 117 12.19 0.61 -14.97
C SER A 117 10.85 0.86 -14.28
N ARG A 118 10.07 -0.21 -14.08
CA ARG A 118 8.78 -0.17 -13.37
C ARG A 118 8.98 0.18 -11.90
N THR A 119 9.90 -0.50 -11.22
CA THR A 119 10.21 -0.24 -9.80
C THR A 119 10.72 1.18 -9.62
N PHE A 120 11.61 1.65 -10.50
CA PHE A 120 12.09 3.02 -10.48
C PHE A 120 10.94 4.03 -10.61
N ALA A 121 10.09 3.86 -11.64
CA ALA A 121 9.00 4.80 -11.91
C ALA A 121 7.98 4.88 -10.76
N LEU A 122 7.54 3.72 -10.25
CA LEU A 122 6.65 3.62 -9.09
C LEU A 122 7.22 4.37 -7.89
N ASN A 123 8.48 4.13 -7.56
CA ASN A 123 9.10 4.69 -6.36
C ASN A 123 9.49 6.17 -6.51
N ALA A 124 9.76 6.63 -7.72
CA ALA A 124 9.90 8.06 -8.01
C ALA A 124 8.60 8.81 -7.73
N LEU A 125 7.45 8.26 -8.13
CA LEU A 125 6.13 8.82 -7.82
C LEU A 125 5.86 8.81 -6.31
N MET A 126 6.14 7.71 -5.62
CA MET A 126 5.99 7.64 -4.16
C MET A 126 6.88 8.68 -3.44
N GLY A 127 8.12 8.87 -3.88
CA GLY A 127 9.06 9.84 -3.32
C GLY A 127 8.69 11.30 -3.57
N GLN A 128 7.95 11.58 -4.65
CA GLN A 128 7.44 12.91 -4.99
C GLN A 128 6.22 13.34 -4.15
N PHE A 129 5.51 12.38 -3.56
CA PHE A 129 4.31 12.65 -2.79
C PHE A 129 4.62 13.46 -1.54
N GLU A 130 3.78 14.47 -1.30
CA GLU A 130 3.76 15.32 -0.12
C GLU A 130 2.30 15.57 0.24
N TYR A 131 1.92 15.32 1.49
CA TYR A 131 0.55 15.60 1.96
C TYR A 131 0.44 17.05 2.42
N VAL A 132 0.13 17.94 1.48
CA VAL A 132 0.09 19.39 1.69
C VAL A 132 -1.31 20.00 1.55
N LYS A 133 -2.36 19.16 1.51
CA LYS A 133 -3.76 19.57 1.28
C LYS A 133 -4.23 20.69 2.21
N TYR A 134 -3.81 20.67 3.47
CA TYR A 134 -4.17 21.67 4.50
C TYR A 134 -3.10 22.73 4.73
N ARG A 135 -1.99 22.71 4.00
CA ARG A 135 -0.91 23.71 4.13
C ARG A 135 -1.16 24.86 3.17
N THR A 136 -0.95 26.09 3.65
CA THR A 136 -0.90 27.26 2.78
C THR A 136 0.22 27.10 1.75
N PRO A 137 -0.06 27.18 0.45
CA PRO A 137 0.97 27.07 -0.58
C PRO A 137 2.01 28.22 -0.47
N PRO A 138 3.31 27.94 -0.66
CA PRO A 138 4.32 28.98 -0.83
C PRO A 138 4.02 29.84 -2.07
N LYS A 139 4.47 31.09 -2.08
CA LYS A 139 4.30 32.01 -3.22
C LYS A 139 4.87 31.44 -4.53
N GLU A 140 6.01 30.76 -4.45
CA GLU A 140 6.68 30.13 -5.61
C GLU A 140 6.08 28.76 -5.98
N GLY A 141 5.08 28.29 -5.23
CA GLY A 141 4.59 26.92 -5.29
C GLY A 141 5.50 25.91 -4.60
N TRP A 142 5.02 24.67 -4.48
CA TRP A 142 5.82 23.57 -3.95
C TRP A 142 6.89 23.13 -4.96
N PRO A 143 8.15 22.89 -4.54
CA PRO A 143 9.14 22.26 -5.42
C PRO A 143 8.62 20.93 -5.96
N LYS A 144 8.79 20.69 -7.26
CA LYS A 144 8.35 19.43 -7.88
C LYS A 144 9.34 19.02 -8.96
N VAL A 145 9.65 17.73 -8.97
CA VAL A 145 10.31 17.10 -10.11
C VAL A 145 9.27 16.94 -11.22
N LYS A 146 9.45 17.69 -12.30
CA LYS A 146 8.57 17.69 -13.47
C LYS A 146 8.96 16.56 -14.42
N GLU A 147 10.25 16.34 -14.65
CA GLU A 147 10.75 15.40 -15.65
C GLU A 147 11.91 14.55 -15.13
N ILE A 148 11.89 13.27 -15.46
CA ILE A 148 13.01 12.34 -15.25
C ILE A 148 13.34 11.65 -16.57
N PHE A 149 14.59 11.74 -17.02
CA PHE A 149 15.10 11.02 -18.17
C PHE A 149 15.83 9.75 -17.71
N LEU A 150 15.21 8.59 -17.92
CA LEU A 150 15.78 7.30 -17.53
C LEU A 150 16.65 6.75 -18.66
N GLY A 151 17.97 6.78 -18.48
CA GLY A 151 18.92 6.25 -19.46
C GLY A 151 18.88 4.74 -19.51
N VAL A 152 18.52 4.17 -20.66
CA VAL A 152 18.44 2.73 -20.88
C VAL A 152 19.24 2.34 -22.11
N ALA A 153 19.60 1.05 -22.19
CA ALA A 153 20.18 0.50 -23.41
C ALA A 153 19.19 0.66 -24.58
N PRO A 154 19.64 1.04 -25.80
CA PRO A 154 18.75 1.33 -26.93
C PRO A 154 17.70 0.25 -27.21
N GLU A 155 18.10 -1.02 -27.13
CA GLU A 155 17.25 -2.20 -27.33
C GLU A 155 16.20 -2.39 -26.24
N LYS A 156 16.42 -1.87 -25.02
CA LYS A 156 15.46 -1.93 -23.91
C LYS A 156 14.46 -0.77 -23.90
N LYS A 157 14.58 0.22 -24.80
CA LYS A 157 13.77 1.47 -24.77
C LYS A 157 12.26 1.22 -24.84
N ALA A 158 11.80 0.29 -25.68
CA ALA A 158 10.38 -0.03 -25.82
C ALA A 158 9.83 -0.72 -24.57
N THR A 159 10.55 -1.72 -24.05
CA THR A 159 10.20 -2.42 -22.80
C THR A 159 10.17 -1.45 -21.63
N ALA A 160 11.21 -0.61 -21.47
CA ALA A 160 11.28 0.40 -20.43
C ALA A 160 10.10 1.38 -20.49
N ARG A 161 9.65 1.79 -21.68
CA ARG A 161 8.48 2.65 -21.84
C ARG A 161 7.21 2.01 -21.26
N LYS A 162 6.98 0.73 -21.56
CA LYS A 162 5.84 -0.02 -21.04
C LYS A 162 5.93 -0.17 -19.53
N GLU A 163 7.08 -0.59 -19.02
CA GLU A 163 7.33 -0.76 -17.59
C GLU A 163 7.19 0.54 -16.79
N ILE A 164 7.69 1.66 -17.33
CA ILE A 164 7.52 2.99 -16.73
C ILE A 164 6.04 3.34 -16.64
N ALA A 165 5.26 3.12 -17.71
CA ALA A 165 3.83 3.38 -17.69
C ALA A 165 3.10 2.54 -16.63
N GLU A 166 3.43 1.25 -16.52
CA GLU A 166 2.91 0.38 -15.46
C GLU A 166 3.29 0.90 -14.06
N GLY A 167 4.56 1.31 -13.88
CA GLY A 167 5.07 1.82 -12.61
C GLY A 167 4.41 3.13 -12.19
N ILE A 168 4.18 4.04 -13.14
CA ILE A 168 3.43 5.29 -12.92
C ILE A 168 2.00 4.97 -12.47
N THR A 169 1.28 4.10 -13.18
CA THR A 169 -0.09 3.71 -12.79
C THR A 169 -0.16 3.17 -11.37
N ILE A 170 0.76 2.26 -11.00
CA ILE A 170 0.76 1.71 -9.63
C ILE A 170 1.16 2.78 -8.61
N GLY A 171 2.17 3.61 -8.90
CA GLY A 171 2.62 4.68 -8.00
C GLY A 171 1.57 5.76 -7.76
N GLU A 172 0.77 6.10 -8.77
CA GLU A 172 -0.37 7.01 -8.65
C GLU A 172 -1.45 6.44 -7.73
N GLU A 173 -1.83 5.17 -7.90
CA GLU A 173 -2.84 4.54 -7.05
C GLU A 173 -2.35 4.31 -5.61
N VAL A 174 -1.06 3.99 -5.41
CA VAL A 174 -0.43 3.98 -4.07
C VAL A 174 -0.54 5.36 -3.41
N ASN A 175 -0.22 6.43 -4.15
CA ASN A 175 -0.31 7.78 -3.61
C ASN A 175 -1.76 8.25 -3.40
N ALA A 176 -2.72 7.76 -4.19
CA ALA A 176 -4.13 8.02 -3.99
C ALA A 176 -4.66 7.33 -2.71
N THR A 177 -4.23 6.10 -2.42
CA THR A 177 -4.44 5.46 -1.11
C THR A 177 -3.87 6.30 0.02
N ARG A 178 -2.65 6.84 -0.15
CA ARG A 178 -2.01 7.70 0.87
C ARG A 178 -2.76 9.01 1.06
N ASP A 179 -3.24 9.63 0.00
CA ASP A 179 -4.03 10.86 0.08
C ASP A 179 -5.35 10.63 0.85
N LEU A 180 -6.03 9.53 0.53
CA LEU A 180 -7.28 9.14 1.18
C LEU A 180 -7.07 8.84 2.67
N ALA A 181 -6.08 8.01 3.01
CA ALA A 181 -5.80 7.63 4.39
C ALA A 181 -5.23 8.76 5.26
N ASN A 182 -4.45 9.69 4.68
CA ASN A 182 -3.99 10.88 5.41
C ASN A 182 -5.09 11.93 5.62
N THR A 183 -6.25 11.78 4.98
CA THR A 183 -7.34 12.75 5.17
C THR A 183 -7.92 12.59 6.58
N PRO A 184 -7.98 13.68 7.38
CA PRO A 184 -8.52 13.63 8.75
C PRO A 184 -9.93 13.06 8.80
N GLY A 185 -10.29 12.45 9.93
CA GLY A 185 -11.60 11.78 10.10
C GLY A 185 -12.80 12.68 9.79
N SER A 186 -12.74 13.98 10.14
CA SER A 186 -13.77 14.96 9.82
C SER A 186 -14.02 15.15 8.31
N ASP A 187 -12.99 14.91 7.50
CA ASP A 187 -12.99 15.13 6.05
C ASP A 187 -12.98 13.81 5.28
N MET A 188 -13.09 12.67 5.98
CA MET A 188 -13.11 11.33 5.42
C MET A 188 -14.12 10.43 6.11
N THR A 189 -15.36 10.90 6.31
CA THR A 189 -16.44 10.07 6.88
C THR A 189 -16.82 8.89 5.98
N PRO A 190 -17.60 7.88 6.44
CA PRO A 190 -18.00 6.74 5.62
C PRO A 190 -18.71 7.14 4.32
N ALA A 191 -19.47 8.24 4.33
CA ALA A 191 -20.13 8.78 3.14
C ALA A 191 -19.12 9.40 2.15
N LEU A 192 -18.07 10.06 2.65
CA LEU A 192 -17.00 10.63 1.83
C LEU A 192 -16.10 9.53 1.25
N LEU A 193 -15.81 8.48 2.02
CA LEU A 193 -15.11 7.29 1.52
C LEU A 193 -15.90 6.61 0.39
N ALA A 194 -17.21 6.46 0.55
CA ALA A 194 -18.10 5.95 -0.51
C ALA A 194 -18.11 6.87 -1.75
N THR A 195 -18.05 8.19 -1.55
CA THR A 195 -17.95 9.17 -2.64
C THR A 195 -16.64 9.04 -3.40
N ALA A 196 -15.52 8.82 -2.70
CA ALA A 196 -14.22 8.56 -3.31
C ALA A 196 -14.27 7.28 -4.17
N ALA A 197 -14.92 6.21 -3.70
CA ALA A 197 -15.12 4.99 -4.49
C ALA A 197 -15.95 5.25 -5.75
N LEU A 198 -17.05 6.01 -5.67
CA LEU A 198 -17.82 6.41 -6.85
C LEU A 198 -16.98 7.22 -7.85
N GLY A 199 -16.03 8.03 -7.37
CA GLY A 199 -15.05 8.71 -8.21
C GLY A 199 -14.20 7.76 -9.04
N ILE A 200 -13.76 6.64 -8.45
CA ILE A 200 -13.02 5.58 -9.17
C ILE A 200 -13.87 5.03 -10.31
N GLY A 201 -15.12 4.61 -10.04
CA GLY A 201 -16.04 4.08 -11.05
C GLY A 201 -16.35 5.07 -12.19
N LYS A 202 -16.45 6.36 -11.89
CA LYS A 202 -16.59 7.41 -12.92
C LYS A 202 -15.34 7.55 -13.79
N SER A 203 -14.16 7.38 -13.20
CA SER A 203 -12.87 7.57 -13.88
C SER A 203 -12.39 6.35 -14.68
N ILE A 204 -12.98 5.17 -14.45
CA ILE A 204 -12.59 3.91 -15.09
C ILE A 204 -13.85 3.18 -15.56
N ALA A 205 -14.19 3.29 -16.84
CA ALA A 205 -15.42 2.74 -17.40
C ALA A 205 -15.61 1.22 -17.20
N SER A 206 -14.52 0.47 -17.04
CA SER A 206 -14.55 -0.98 -16.76
C SER A 206 -14.79 -1.33 -15.28
N VAL A 207 -14.88 -0.34 -14.39
CA VAL A 207 -15.11 -0.52 -12.95
C VAL A 207 -16.54 -0.09 -12.61
N LYS A 208 -17.27 -0.97 -11.95
CA LYS A 208 -18.61 -0.69 -11.44
C LYS A 208 -18.55 -0.50 -9.92
N VAL A 209 -19.22 0.53 -9.41
CA VAL A 209 -19.27 0.80 -7.97
C VAL A 209 -20.72 0.83 -7.51
N LYS A 210 -21.00 0.13 -6.41
CA LYS A 210 -22.30 0.12 -5.74
C LYS A 210 -22.10 0.45 -4.27
N ILE A 211 -22.94 1.32 -3.74
CA ILE A 211 -22.95 1.69 -2.32
C ILE A 211 -24.24 1.16 -1.70
N LEU A 212 -24.14 0.45 -0.59
CA LEU A 212 -25.28 0.12 0.27
C LEU A 212 -25.30 1.13 1.41
N ASP A 213 -26.44 1.81 1.56
CA ASP A 213 -26.74 2.68 2.68
C ASP A 213 -27.21 1.87 3.90
N GLU A 214 -27.40 2.54 5.03
CA GLU A 214 -27.82 1.90 6.28
C GLU A 214 -29.13 1.10 6.15
N PRO A 215 -30.20 1.57 5.48
CA PRO A 215 -31.37 0.73 5.22
C PRO A 215 -31.07 -0.55 4.44
N ALA A 216 -30.20 -0.50 3.44
CA ALA A 216 -29.79 -1.69 2.70
C ALA A 216 -28.93 -2.64 3.54
N ILE A 217 -28.02 -2.11 4.37
CA ILE A 217 -27.21 -2.87 5.33
C ILE A 217 -28.13 -3.58 6.35
N LYS A 218 -29.15 -2.89 6.86
CA LYS A 218 -30.17 -3.46 7.77
C LYS A 218 -30.97 -4.59 7.13
N ARG A 219 -31.38 -4.45 5.87
CA ARG A 219 -32.07 -5.53 5.12
C ARG A 219 -31.20 -6.78 4.91
N LEU A 220 -29.88 -6.62 4.94
CA LEU A 220 -28.92 -7.71 4.84
C LEU A 220 -28.53 -8.31 6.20
N SER A 221 -29.10 -7.80 7.29
CA SER A 221 -28.82 -8.27 8.67
C SER A 221 -27.34 -8.20 9.04
N MET A 222 -26.63 -7.17 8.56
CA MET A 222 -25.22 -6.91 8.90
C MET A 222 -25.10 -6.28 10.29
N GLY A 223 -25.42 -7.05 11.34
CA GLY A 223 -25.44 -6.54 12.71
C GLY A 223 -24.09 -6.16 13.29
N GLY A 224 -22.98 -6.65 12.71
CA GLY A 224 -21.63 -6.19 13.07
C GLY A 224 -21.39 -4.75 12.60
N VAL A 225 -21.62 -4.48 11.31
CA VAL A 225 -21.51 -3.13 10.73
C VAL A 225 -22.44 -2.13 11.42
N LEU A 226 -23.71 -2.51 11.61
CA LEU A 226 -24.69 -1.65 12.30
C LEU A 226 -24.32 -1.44 13.77
N GLY A 227 -23.83 -2.48 14.44
CA GLY A 227 -23.42 -2.44 15.84
C GLY A 227 -22.28 -1.46 16.07
N VAL A 228 -21.24 -1.50 15.23
CA VAL A 228 -20.09 -0.59 15.35
C VAL A 228 -20.50 0.85 15.01
N ALA A 229 -21.26 1.06 13.93
CA ALA A 229 -21.56 2.41 13.44
C ALA A 229 -22.58 3.19 14.30
N ARG A 230 -23.41 2.50 15.10
CA ARG A 230 -24.53 3.14 15.83
C ARG A 230 -24.12 4.24 16.82
N GLY A 231 -22.83 4.30 17.16
CA GLY A 231 -22.28 5.34 18.03
C GLY A 231 -22.07 6.69 17.33
N SER A 232 -21.89 6.70 16.01
CA SER A 232 -21.63 7.91 15.22
C SER A 232 -22.91 8.50 14.59
N GLN A 233 -22.87 9.81 14.31
CA GLN A 233 -23.83 10.50 13.45
C GLN A 233 -23.56 10.24 11.96
N GLU A 234 -22.34 9.84 11.62
CA GLU A 234 -21.94 9.45 10.27
C GLU A 234 -22.32 7.98 10.02
N GLY A 235 -23.53 7.78 9.50
CA GLY A 235 -24.07 6.44 9.27
C GLY A 235 -23.23 5.56 8.33
N PRO A 236 -23.30 4.23 8.46
CA PRO A 236 -22.41 3.31 7.75
C PRO A 236 -22.63 3.31 6.24
N ARG A 237 -21.59 2.91 5.49
CA ARG A 237 -21.67 2.62 4.06
C ARG A 237 -21.01 1.29 3.78
N PHE A 238 -21.63 0.46 2.95
CA PHE A 238 -20.99 -0.76 2.44
C PHE A 238 -20.65 -0.55 0.98
N ILE A 239 -19.37 -0.44 0.67
CA ILE A 239 -18.86 -0.08 -0.65
C ILE A 239 -18.49 -1.36 -1.39
N ILE A 240 -18.96 -1.50 -2.62
CA ILE A 240 -18.68 -2.62 -3.51
C ILE A 240 -18.06 -2.08 -4.79
N VAL A 241 -16.87 -2.56 -5.15
CA VAL A 241 -16.12 -2.17 -6.34
C VAL A 241 -15.88 -3.42 -7.20
N GLU A 242 -16.39 -3.47 -8.42
CA GLU A 242 -16.33 -4.66 -9.28
C GLU A 242 -15.55 -4.36 -10.56
N TYR A 243 -14.62 -5.24 -10.92
CA TYR A 243 -13.91 -5.24 -12.18
C TYR A 243 -13.97 -6.64 -12.81
N SER A 244 -14.43 -6.72 -14.06
CA SER A 244 -14.56 -7.98 -14.81
C SER A 244 -13.63 -7.99 -16.03
N GLY A 245 -12.33 -8.18 -15.78
CA GLY A 245 -11.31 -8.26 -16.83
C GLY A 245 -10.99 -9.68 -17.31
N GLY A 246 -11.45 -10.69 -16.56
CA GLY A 246 -11.17 -12.10 -16.84
C GLY A 246 -12.30 -12.80 -17.60
N PRO A 247 -12.14 -14.11 -17.88
CA PRO A 247 -13.21 -14.92 -18.48
C PRO A 247 -14.48 -14.89 -17.61
N LYS A 248 -15.67 -14.86 -18.23
CA LYS A 248 -16.97 -14.81 -17.52
C LYS A 248 -17.17 -15.92 -16.46
N ARG A 249 -16.54 -17.08 -16.65
CA ARG A 249 -16.62 -18.23 -15.73
C ARG A 249 -15.49 -18.30 -14.70
N GLN A 250 -14.50 -17.42 -14.77
CA GLN A 250 -13.43 -17.38 -13.78
C GLN A 250 -14.02 -16.90 -12.44
N LYS A 251 -13.85 -17.71 -11.40
CA LYS A 251 -14.23 -17.33 -10.03
C LYS A 251 -13.46 -16.06 -9.63
N PRO A 252 -14.11 -15.05 -9.05
CA PRO A 252 -13.44 -13.79 -8.74
C PRO A 252 -12.47 -13.93 -7.57
N LEU A 253 -11.41 -13.13 -7.60
CA LEU A 253 -10.66 -12.76 -6.41
C LEU A 253 -11.50 -11.74 -5.64
N VAL A 254 -11.86 -12.02 -4.39
CA VAL A 254 -12.56 -11.03 -3.54
C VAL A 254 -11.57 -10.40 -2.59
N LEU A 255 -11.48 -9.08 -2.61
CA LEU A 255 -10.65 -8.27 -1.74
C LEU A 255 -11.54 -7.59 -0.70
N VAL A 256 -11.21 -7.68 0.57
CA VAL A 256 -11.98 -7.03 1.65
C VAL A 256 -11.08 -6.06 2.41
N GLY A 257 -11.52 -4.82 2.62
CA GLY A 257 -10.68 -3.80 3.27
C GLY A 257 -11.37 -3.18 4.47
N LYS A 258 -10.70 -3.15 5.63
CA LYS A 258 -11.21 -2.45 6.83
C LYS A 258 -11.45 -0.98 6.51
N GLY A 259 -12.66 -0.49 6.76
CA GLY A 259 -13.10 0.88 6.45
C GLY A 259 -13.47 1.71 7.67
N VAL A 260 -12.74 1.62 8.78
CA VAL A 260 -13.03 2.45 9.95
C VAL A 260 -12.44 3.84 9.72
N THR A 261 -13.29 4.82 9.45
CA THR A 261 -12.84 6.16 9.02
C THR A 261 -12.28 7.00 10.16
N PHE A 262 -12.70 6.71 11.38
CA PHE A 262 -12.07 7.15 12.60
C PHE A 262 -12.37 6.15 13.70
N ASP A 263 -11.35 5.78 14.46
CA ASP A 263 -11.46 4.82 15.55
C ASP A 263 -11.07 5.44 16.90
N THR A 264 -12.07 5.77 17.71
CA THR A 264 -11.82 6.17 19.10
C THR A 264 -11.68 4.97 20.03
N GLY A 265 -12.00 3.77 19.56
CA GLY A 265 -12.27 2.57 20.36
C GLY A 265 -13.68 2.46 20.92
N GLY A 266 -14.58 3.40 20.61
CA GLY A 266 -15.93 3.43 21.16
C GLY A 266 -15.94 3.63 22.68
N ILE A 267 -16.74 2.84 23.40
CA ILE A 267 -16.82 2.89 24.87
C ILE A 267 -15.48 2.50 25.53
N ASN A 268 -14.76 1.54 24.95
CA ASN A 268 -13.38 1.23 25.30
C ASN A 268 -12.41 2.26 24.68
N LEU A 269 -12.52 3.50 25.14
CA LEU A 269 -11.81 4.64 24.58
C LEU A 269 -10.29 4.41 24.55
N LYS A 270 -9.66 4.65 23.39
CA LYS A 270 -8.21 4.62 23.23
C LYS A 270 -7.54 5.70 24.09
N PRO A 271 -6.34 5.41 24.63
CA PRO A 271 -5.48 6.47 25.17
C PRO A 271 -5.12 7.51 24.10
N GLU A 272 -4.97 8.77 24.52
CA GLU A 272 -4.69 9.92 23.63
C GLU A 272 -3.56 9.65 22.62
N GLN A 273 -2.44 9.10 23.09
CA GLN A 273 -1.24 8.83 22.28
C GLN A 273 -1.46 7.84 21.13
N TYR A 274 -2.52 7.02 21.19
CA TYR A 274 -2.88 6.05 20.15
C TYR A 274 -4.06 6.49 19.29
N MET A 275 -4.65 7.67 19.56
CA MET A 275 -5.84 8.15 18.86
C MET A 275 -5.51 9.03 17.64
N TYR A 276 -4.42 9.80 17.68
CA TYR A 276 -4.07 10.78 16.64
C TYR A 276 -4.06 10.21 15.21
N GLU A 277 -3.56 8.99 15.06
CA GLU A 277 -3.37 8.34 13.76
C GLU A 277 -4.61 7.54 13.29
N MET A 278 -5.69 7.48 14.07
CA MET A 278 -6.83 6.59 13.81
C MET A 278 -7.76 7.03 12.68
N HIS A 279 -7.49 8.17 12.04
CA HIS A 279 -8.07 8.49 10.74
C HIS A 279 -7.54 7.57 9.62
N MET A 280 -6.37 6.94 9.82
CA MET A 280 -5.79 5.97 8.89
C MET A 280 -6.33 4.55 9.08
N ASP A 281 -7.28 4.32 9.99
CA ASP A 281 -7.83 2.99 10.29
C ASP A 281 -8.77 2.43 9.19
N MET A 282 -8.89 3.19 8.10
CA MET A 282 -9.52 2.82 6.83
C MET A 282 -8.50 2.50 5.72
N SER A 283 -7.20 2.40 6.05
CA SER A 283 -6.12 2.15 5.09
C SER A 283 -6.32 0.86 4.29
N GLY A 284 -6.91 -0.18 4.92
CA GLY A 284 -7.25 -1.43 4.24
C GLY A 284 -8.30 -1.23 3.14
N GLY A 285 -9.38 -0.50 3.45
CA GLY A 285 -10.41 -0.10 2.48
C GLY A 285 -9.86 0.74 1.34
N ALA A 286 -9.01 1.73 1.66
CA ALA A 286 -8.33 2.56 0.69
C ALA A 286 -7.41 1.75 -0.24
N ALA A 287 -6.68 0.77 0.30
CA ALA A 287 -5.81 -0.12 -0.46
C ALA A 287 -6.62 -1.03 -1.40
N VAL A 288 -7.77 -1.56 -0.96
CA VAL A 288 -8.67 -2.36 -1.81
C VAL A 288 -9.23 -1.54 -2.96
N MET A 289 -9.75 -0.35 -2.68
CA MET A 289 -10.33 0.54 -3.70
C MET A 289 -9.32 0.90 -4.80
N HIS A 290 -8.14 1.37 -4.41
CA HIS A 290 -7.09 1.78 -5.35
C HIS A 290 -6.29 0.61 -5.93
N GLY A 291 -6.22 -0.53 -5.23
CA GLY A 291 -5.71 -1.78 -5.78
C GLY A 291 -6.54 -2.26 -6.97
N ILE A 292 -7.88 -2.22 -6.87
CA ILE A 292 -8.77 -2.55 -7.99
C ILE A 292 -8.66 -1.51 -9.11
N ALA A 293 -8.57 -0.22 -8.78
CA ALA A 293 -8.32 0.82 -9.77
C ALA A 293 -7.03 0.54 -10.56
N ALA A 294 -5.93 0.19 -9.88
CA ALA A 294 -4.67 -0.18 -10.52
C ALA A 294 -4.83 -1.42 -11.41
N ILE A 295 -5.47 -2.48 -10.92
CA ILE A 295 -5.76 -3.71 -11.69
C ILE A 295 -6.52 -3.37 -12.98
N ALA A 296 -7.55 -2.52 -12.89
CA ALA A 296 -8.39 -2.14 -14.01
C ALA A 296 -7.64 -1.25 -15.03
N ARG A 297 -6.83 -0.28 -14.58
CA ARG A 297 -6.01 0.57 -15.45
C ARG A 297 -4.92 -0.23 -16.18
N LEU A 298 -4.33 -1.21 -15.50
CA LEU A 298 -3.38 -2.16 -16.06
C LEU A 298 -4.06 -3.22 -16.95
N LYS A 299 -5.40 -3.28 -16.94
CA LYS A 299 -6.22 -4.22 -17.71
C LYS A 299 -5.83 -5.68 -17.45
N LEU A 300 -5.58 -6.03 -16.17
CA LEU A 300 -5.21 -7.40 -15.83
C LEU A 300 -6.37 -8.36 -16.14
N PRO A 301 -6.10 -9.55 -16.70
CA PRO A 301 -7.15 -10.44 -17.21
C PRO A 301 -7.80 -11.28 -16.11
N ILE A 302 -8.33 -10.63 -15.06
CA ILE A 302 -8.96 -11.28 -13.91
C ILE A 302 -10.29 -10.63 -13.51
N ASN A 303 -11.16 -11.42 -12.87
CA ASN A 303 -12.36 -10.91 -12.20
C ASN A 303 -12.04 -10.58 -10.74
N VAL A 304 -12.33 -9.35 -10.30
CA VAL A 304 -12.06 -8.89 -8.93
C VAL A 304 -13.27 -8.14 -8.38
N VAL A 305 -13.56 -8.40 -7.10
CA VAL A 305 -14.58 -7.68 -6.33
C VAL A 305 -13.93 -7.14 -5.06
N GLY A 306 -14.12 -5.87 -4.77
CA GLY A 306 -13.69 -5.19 -3.55
C GLY A 306 -14.87 -4.90 -2.66
N LEU A 307 -14.76 -5.22 -1.37
CA LEU A 307 -15.76 -4.96 -0.35
C LEU A 307 -15.14 -4.12 0.77
N VAL A 308 -15.74 -2.98 1.08
CA VAL A 308 -15.27 -2.10 2.17
C VAL A 308 -16.47 -1.76 3.07
N PRO A 309 -16.60 -2.43 4.23
CA PRO A 309 -17.54 -2.00 5.26
C PRO A 309 -16.99 -0.71 5.91
N ALA A 310 -17.59 0.43 5.59
CA ALA A 310 -17.18 1.73 6.08
C ALA A 310 -18.05 2.18 7.26
N VAL A 311 -17.41 2.50 8.38
CA VAL A 311 -18.03 2.92 9.63
C VAL A 311 -17.16 3.97 10.32
N GLU A 312 -17.71 4.67 11.31
CA GLU A 312 -16.95 5.48 12.26
C GLU A 312 -17.24 4.96 13.67
N ASN A 313 -16.20 4.63 14.44
CA ASN A 313 -16.32 4.06 15.79
C ASN A 313 -16.17 5.17 16.83
N MET A 314 -17.29 5.63 17.38
CA MET A 314 -17.37 6.80 18.26
C MET A 314 -17.98 6.43 19.61
N PRO A 315 -17.60 7.11 20.72
CA PRO A 315 -18.28 6.99 22.00
C PRO A 315 -19.49 7.93 22.03
N SER A 316 -20.66 7.40 22.37
CA SER A 316 -21.90 8.15 22.53
C SER A 316 -22.91 7.35 23.34
N GLY A 317 -24.00 8.00 23.77
CA GLY A 317 -25.10 7.33 24.47
C GLY A 317 -25.77 6.21 23.66
N SER A 318 -25.60 6.21 22.33
CA SER A 318 -26.15 5.18 21.44
C SER A 318 -25.17 4.05 21.14
N SER A 319 -23.90 4.18 21.54
CA SER A 319 -22.83 3.24 21.15
C SER A 319 -23.09 1.81 21.61
N TYR A 320 -22.51 0.86 20.87
CA TYR A 320 -22.39 -0.51 21.35
C TYR A 320 -21.43 -0.61 22.53
N ARG A 321 -21.68 -1.60 23.38
CA ARG A 321 -21.06 -1.71 24.71
C ARG A 321 -20.41 -3.06 24.88
N PRO A 322 -19.36 -3.16 25.71
CA PRO A 322 -18.96 -4.44 26.27
C PRO A 322 -20.16 -5.17 26.89
N GLY A 323 -20.33 -6.45 26.54
CA GLY A 323 -21.45 -7.30 26.89
C GLY A 323 -22.61 -7.32 25.87
N ASP A 324 -22.66 -6.42 24.90
CA ASP A 324 -23.67 -6.47 23.85
C ASP A 324 -23.47 -7.72 22.97
N GLN A 325 -24.58 -8.25 22.44
CA GLN A 325 -24.61 -9.40 21.53
C GLN A 325 -25.04 -8.95 20.14
N LEU A 326 -24.15 -9.06 19.15
CA LEU A 326 -24.41 -8.63 17.78
C LEU A 326 -24.68 -9.84 16.88
N LYS A 327 -25.88 -9.93 16.30
CA LYS A 327 -26.19 -10.96 15.29
C LYS A 327 -25.59 -10.53 13.94
N SER A 328 -24.50 -11.18 13.53
CA SER A 328 -23.85 -10.91 12.23
C SER A 328 -24.69 -11.40 11.04
N MET A 329 -24.30 -10.98 9.84
CA MET A 329 -24.88 -11.42 8.58
C MET A 329 -24.84 -12.94 8.39
N SER A 330 -23.83 -13.62 8.95
CA SER A 330 -23.72 -15.09 8.91
C SER A 330 -24.78 -15.79 9.76
N GLY A 331 -25.49 -15.05 10.61
CA GLY A 331 -26.33 -15.60 11.66
C GLY A 331 -25.55 -15.99 12.92
N LYS A 332 -24.22 -15.89 12.96
CA LYS A 332 -23.47 -16.05 14.23
C LYS A 332 -23.66 -14.83 15.12
N THR A 333 -23.80 -15.07 16.43
CA THR A 333 -23.87 -14.03 17.46
C THR A 333 -22.47 -13.72 17.98
N ILE A 334 -22.06 -12.46 17.86
CA ILE A 334 -20.77 -11.94 18.34
C ILE A 334 -20.97 -11.29 19.70
N GLU A 335 -20.29 -11.84 20.71
CA GLU A 335 -20.18 -11.25 22.04
C GLU A 335 -19.10 -10.17 22.03
N VAL A 336 -19.50 -8.93 22.30
CA VAL A 336 -18.61 -7.78 22.30
C VAL A 336 -17.95 -7.70 23.66
N LEU A 337 -16.67 -8.07 23.77
CA LEU A 337 -15.90 -7.87 24.99
C LEU A 337 -15.20 -6.51 25.02
N ASN A 338 -14.86 -6.00 23.84
CA ASN A 338 -14.17 -4.72 23.71
C ASN A 338 -14.59 -4.03 22.42
N THR A 339 -15.04 -2.77 22.51
CA THR A 339 -15.50 -1.97 21.36
C THR A 339 -14.37 -1.37 20.53
N ASP A 340 -13.11 -1.55 20.95
CA ASP A 340 -11.87 -1.24 20.21
C ASP A 340 -11.38 -2.44 19.37
N ALA A 341 -12.14 -3.53 19.36
CA ALA A 341 -11.98 -4.64 18.43
C ALA A 341 -13.11 -4.63 17.38
N GLU A 342 -13.40 -3.43 16.85
CA GLU A 342 -14.47 -3.12 15.91
C GLU A 342 -14.16 -3.59 14.48
N GLY A 343 -12.90 -3.48 14.06
CA GLY A 343 -12.49 -3.78 12.68
C GLY A 343 -12.82 -5.21 12.26
N ARG A 344 -12.57 -6.17 13.15
CA ARG A 344 -12.92 -7.58 12.85
C ARG A 344 -14.43 -7.81 12.81
N VAL A 345 -15.19 -7.06 13.61
CA VAL A 345 -16.66 -7.17 13.69
C VAL A 345 -17.31 -6.68 12.39
N ILE A 346 -16.84 -5.58 11.82
CA ILE A 346 -17.35 -5.11 10.51
C ILE A 346 -16.88 -5.99 9.35
N LEU A 347 -15.67 -6.55 9.45
CA LEU A 347 -15.13 -7.46 8.44
C LEU A 347 -15.87 -8.80 8.43
N ALA A 348 -16.36 -9.30 9.56
CA ALA A 348 -17.17 -10.53 9.62
C ALA A 348 -18.39 -10.48 8.68
N ASP A 349 -19.11 -9.35 8.66
CA ASP A 349 -20.24 -9.15 7.75
C ASP A 349 -19.78 -9.05 6.29
N ALA A 350 -18.65 -8.40 6.03
CA ALA A 350 -18.10 -8.28 4.67
C ALA A 350 -17.56 -9.60 4.11
N LEU A 351 -16.91 -10.41 4.94
CA LEU A 351 -16.45 -11.77 4.60
C LEU A 351 -17.64 -12.68 4.32
N THR A 352 -18.71 -12.60 5.12
CA THR A 352 -19.95 -13.32 4.84
C THR A 352 -20.59 -12.84 3.52
N TYR A 353 -20.59 -11.54 3.25
CA TYR A 353 -21.09 -11.00 1.98
C TYR A 353 -20.28 -11.50 0.78
N ALA A 354 -18.95 -11.65 0.93
CA ALA A 354 -18.05 -12.14 -0.10
C ALA A 354 -18.46 -13.51 -0.66
N LEU A 355 -18.99 -14.40 0.19
CA LEU A 355 -19.39 -15.75 -0.19
C LEU A 355 -20.46 -15.78 -1.29
N ARG A 356 -21.27 -14.72 -1.41
CA ARG A 356 -22.28 -14.57 -2.47
C ARG A 356 -21.67 -14.55 -3.88
N TYR A 357 -20.40 -14.16 -4.00
CA TYR A 357 -19.66 -14.13 -5.26
C TYR A 357 -19.02 -15.48 -5.64
N LYS A 358 -19.13 -16.50 -4.78
CA LYS A 358 -18.47 -17.81 -4.96
C LYS A 358 -16.98 -17.65 -5.34
N PRO A 359 -16.20 -16.92 -4.53
CA PRO A 359 -14.82 -16.56 -4.84
C PRO A 359 -13.93 -17.78 -5.07
N GLY A 360 -12.88 -17.58 -5.86
CA GLY A 360 -11.77 -18.55 -5.93
C GLY A 360 -10.82 -18.39 -4.75
N PHE A 361 -10.68 -17.16 -4.27
CA PHE A 361 -9.87 -16.78 -3.11
C PHE A 361 -10.40 -15.46 -2.52
N ILE A 362 -10.33 -15.33 -1.20
CA ILE A 362 -10.59 -14.08 -0.47
C ILE A 362 -9.28 -13.58 0.13
N ALA A 363 -8.95 -12.30 -0.05
CA ALA A 363 -7.87 -11.65 0.69
C ALA A 363 -8.39 -10.41 1.40
N ASP A 364 -8.24 -10.33 2.72
CA ASP A 364 -8.59 -9.13 3.45
C ASP A 364 -7.39 -8.37 4.01
N PHE A 365 -7.51 -7.04 4.06
CA PHE A 365 -6.46 -6.10 4.42
C PHE A 365 -7.01 -5.18 5.51
N ALA A 366 -6.38 -5.19 6.69
CA ALA A 366 -6.86 -4.41 7.80
C ALA A 366 -5.74 -3.92 8.70
N THR A 367 -5.85 -2.68 9.17
CA THR A 367 -5.13 -2.16 10.33
C THR A 367 -5.78 -2.76 11.58
N LEU A 368 -5.56 -4.06 11.82
CA LEU A 368 -6.44 -4.82 12.70
C LEU A 368 -5.95 -4.84 14.14
N THR A 369 -4.65 -5.02 14.37
CA THR A 369 -4.15 -5.22 15.74
C THR A 369 -2.84 -4.49 16.01
N GLY A 370 -2.77 -3.85 17.18
CA GLY A 370 -1.48 -3.43 17.75
C GLY A 370 -0.56 -4.62 18.05
N ALA A 371 -1.10 -5.82 18.26
CA ALA A 371 -0.33 -7.03 18.50
C ALA A 371 0.54 -7.45 17.30
N ALA A 372 0.07 -7.25 16.06
CA ALA A 372 0.89 -7.47 14.87
C ALA A 372 2.11 -6.54 14.85
N HIS A 373 1.94 -5.30 15.31
CA HIS A 373 3.04 -4.34 15.46
C HIS A 373 4.06 -4.79 16.52
N VAL A 374 3.59 -5.33 17.64
CA VAL A 374 4.47 -5.89 18.67
C VAL A 374 5.26 -7.09 18.12
N ALA A 375 4.64 -7.94 17.30
CA ALA A 375 5.28 -9.14 16.77
C ALA A 375 6.29 -8.87 15.64
N LEU A 376 5.93 -8.00 14.68
CA LEU A 376 6.68 -7.83 13.43
C LEU A 376 7.32 -6.44 13.27
N GLY A 377 7.12 -5.56 14.25
CA GLY A 377 7.63 -4.20 14.23
C GLY A 377 6.95 -3.36 13.15
N ASN A 378 7.77 -2.60 12.41
CA ASN A 378 7.29 -1.57 11.47
C ASN A 378 7.58 -1.89 9.99
N TYR A 379 8.06 -3.08 9.65
CA TYR A 379 8.62 -3.37 8.32
C TYR A 379 7.88 -4.46 7.54
N CYS A 380 6.98 -5.19 8.21
CA CYS A 380 6.30 -6.33 7.64
C CYS A 380 4.87 -6.41 8.15
N SER A 381 3.92 -6.72 7.28
CA SER A 381 2.56 -7.05 7.68
C SER A 381 2.47 -8.51 8.15
N ALA A 382 1.53 -8.84 9.02
CA ALA A 382 1.28 -10.24 9.39
C ALA A 382 0.39 -10.91 8.34
N LEU A 383 0.73 -12.14 7.97
CA LEU A 383 -0.05 -12.98 7.07
C LEU A 383 -0.66 -14.13 7.86
N PHE A 384 -1.94 -14.38 7.62
CA PHE A 384 -2.67 -15.54 8.11
C PHE A 384 -3.42 -16.16 6.92
N THR A 385 -3.52 -17.48 6.85
CA THR A 385 -4.29 -18.15 5.79
C THR A 385 -4.78 -19.52 6.24
N ASN A 386 -6.00 -19.87 5.84
CA ASN A 386 -6.54 -21.23 6.01
C ASN A 386 -6.07 -22.20 4.90
N ARG A 387 -5.13 -21.75 4.06
CA ARG A 387 -4.49 -22.51 2.98
C ARG A 387 -2.99 -22.50 3.17
N GLU A 388 -2.51 -23.36 4.06
CA GLU A 388 -1.08 -23.47 4.37
C GLU A 388 -0.23 -23.73 3.11
N ASP A 389 -0.76 -24.48 2.14
CA ASP A 389 -0.15 -24.75 0.84
C ASP A 389 0.04 -23.49 -0.04
N MET A 390 -0.65 -22.39 0.25
CA MET A 390 -0.50 -21.10 -0.46
C MET A 390 0.49 -20.16 0.24
N THR A 391 1.02 -20.50 1.42
CA THR A 391 1.79 -19.57 2.27
C THR A 391 3.03 -19.02 1.56
N GLU A 392 3.84 -19.89 0.94
CA GLU A 392 5.06 -19.48 0.23
C GLU A 392 4.74 -18.58 -0.97
N ALA A 393 3.67 -18.87 -1.70
CA ALA A 393 3.24 -18.08 -2.84
C ALA A 393 2.77 -16.67 -2.40
N LEU A 394 2.03 -16.58 -1.29
CA LEU A 394 1.60 -15.30 -0.70
C LEU A 394 2.80 -14.49 -0.18
N MET A 395 3.79 -15.13 0.44
CA MET A 395 5.06 -14.47 0.78
C MET A 395 5.81 -13.99 -0.45
N ALA A 396 5.84 -14.77 -1.53
CA ALA A 396 6.48 -14.38 -2.78
C ALA A 396 5.82 -13.13 -3.41
N VAL A 397 4.49 -13.00 -3.33
CA VAL A 397 3.77 -11.76 -3.70
C VAL A 397 4.31 -10.56 -2.92
N GLY A 398 4.48 -10.70 -1.60
CA GLY A 398 5.06 -9.64 -0.76
C GLY A 398 6.50 -9.29 -1.13
N ASN A 399 7.33 -10.30 -1.40
CA ASN A 399 8.73 -10.11 -1.80
C ASN A 399 8.86 -9.38 -3.15
N VAL A 400 8.05 -9.74 -4.15
CA VAL A 400 8.08 -9.10 -5.47
C VAL A 400 7.51 -7.68 -5.44
N SER A 401 6.43 -7.45 -4.69
CA SER A 401 5.77 -6.14 -4.60
C SER A 401 6.51 -5.14 -3.71
N GLY A 402 7.29 -5.63 -2.75
CA GLY A 402 7.92 -4.84 -1.70
C GLY A 402 6.95 -4.41 -0.59
N ASP A 403 5.75 -4.99 -0.54
CA ASP A 403 4.83 -4.96 0.61
C ASP A 403 5.00 -6.30 1.35
N TYR A 404 6.06 -6.41 2.16
CA TYR A 404 6.43 -7.68 2.80
C TYR A 404 5.36 -8.19 3.76
N VAL A 405 5.21 -9.50 3.79
CA VAL A 405 4.31 -10.22 4.68
C VAL A 405 5.05 -11.38 5.34
N TRP A 406 4.67 -11.74 6.56
CA TRP A 406 5.25 -12.87 7.28
C TRP A 406 4.16 -13.72 7.93
N PRO A 407 4.16 -15.05 7.74
CA PRO A 407 3.11 -15.92 8.25
C PRO A 407 3.15 -16.03 9.78
N LEU A 408 1.98 -15.99 10.38
CA LEU A 408 1.71 -16.33 11.79
C LEU A 408 0.71 -17.49 11.84
N PRO A 409 0.72 -18.32 12.91
CA PRO A 409 -0.08 -19.54 12.96
C PRO A 409 -1.59 -19.26 13.07
N LEU A 410 -2.39 -20.23 12.61
CA LEU A 410 -3.85 -20.30 12.77
C LEU A 410 -4.28 -21.66 13.35
N TRP A 411 -3.63 -22.13 14.41
CA TRP A 411 -4.00 -23.40 15.02
C TRP A 411 -5.35 -23.34 15.76
N ASP A 412 -6.02 -24.48 15.91
CA ASP A 412 -7.39 -24.54 16.43
C ASP A 412 -7.50 -24.24 17.93
N GLU A 413 -6.41 -24.37 18.68
CA GLU A 413 -6.34 -24.03 20.10
C GLU A 413 -6.70 -22.56 20.34
N TYR A 414 -6.29 -21.66 19.45
CA TYR A 414 -6.63 -20.23 19.53
C TYR A 414 -8.13 -19.95 19.38
N LEU A 415 -8.91 -20.86 18.76
CA LEU A 415 -10.36 -20.70 18.68
C LEU A 415 -11.01 -20.84 20.06
N LEU A 416 -10.47 -21.71 20.92
CA LEU A 416 -11.02 -21.96 22.25
C LEU A 416 -10.99 -20.71 23.13
N GLU A 417 -10.00 -19.84 22.93
CA GLU A 417 -9.81 -18.60 23.69
C GLU A 417 -10.83 -17.51 23.33
N ILE A 418 -11.35 -17.55 22.10
CA ILE A 418 -12.34 -16.60 21.58
C ILE A 418 -13.76 -17.20 21.48
N LYS A 419 -14.00 -18.44 21.91
CA LYS A 419 -15.37 -18.96 22.01
C LYS A 419 -16.21 -18.07 22.94
N GLY A 420 -17.40 -17.68 22.49
CA GLY A 420 -18.30 -16.87 23.31
C GLY A 420 -18.74 -17.60 24.58
N THR A 421 -19.09 -16.84 25.61
CA THR A 421 -19.74 -17.36 26.82
C THR A 421 -21.25 -17.30 26.66
N PHE A 422 -21.75 -16.20 26.08
CA PHE A 422 -23.17 -15.95 25.86
C PHE A 422 -23.52 -15.79 24.37
N GLY A 423 -22.51 -15.55 23.52
CA GLY A 423 -22.61 -15.58 22.05
C GLY A 423 -21.93 -16.82 21.46
N ASP A 424 -21.98 -16.95 20.13
CA ASP A 424 -21.28 -18.04 19.43
C ASP A 424 -19.76 -17.81 19.44
N ILE A 425 -19.34 -16.55 19.35
CA ILE A 425 -17.93 -16.13 19.34
C ILE A 425 -17.76 -14.78 20.04
N ALA A 426 -16.66 -14.60 20.77
CA ALA A 426 -16.26 -13.32 21.34
C ALA A 426 -15.34 -12.56 20.38
N ASN A 427 -15.48 -11.24 20.29
CA ASN A 427 -14.61 -10.41 19.43
C ASN A 427 -13.19 -10.21 20.01
N MET A 428 -12.89 -10.73 21.19
CA MET A 428 -11.59 -10.70 21.82
C MET A 428 -11.39 -11.98 22.63
N ALA A 429 -10.13 -12.34 22.91
CA ALA A 429 -9.86 -13.41 23.86
C ALA A 429 -10.34 -13.02 25.27
N LYS A 430 -10.93 -13.97 25.99
CA LYS A 430 -11.60 -13.70 27.28
C LYS A 430 -10.61 -13.43 28.41
N ASN A 431 -9.51 -14.19 28.46
CA ASN A 431 -8.62 -14.27 29.63
C ASN A 431 -7.14 -14.09 29.30
N ASP A 432 -6.79 -13.75 28.05
CA ASP A 432 -5.40 -13.60 27.65
C ASP A 432 -5.18 -12.35 26.77
N ARG A 433 -4.10 -11.63 27.08
CA ARG A 433 -3.59 -10.50 26.30
C ARG A 433 -2.60 -10.94 25.21
N TYR A 434 -2.05 -12.14 25.32
CA TYR A 434 -1.10 -12.71 24.36
C TYR A 434 -1.85 -13.24 23.13
N GLY A 435 -1.14 -13.37 22.00
CA GLY A 435 -1.75 -13.90 20.77
C GLY A 435 -2.78 -12.99 20.09
N GLY A 436 -2.92 -11.71 20.48
CA GLY A 436 -3.98 -10.83 20.00
C GLY A 436 -4.12 -10.70 18.46
N ALA A 437 -3.02 -10.78 17.72
CA ALA A 437 -3.03 -10.82 16.26
C ALA A 437 -3.65 -12.12 15.72
N ILE A 438 -3.27 -13.25 16.30
CA ILE A 438 -3.78 -14.59 15.97
C ILE A 438 -5.28 -14.67 16.32
N HIS A 439 -5.70 -14.15 17.48
CA HIS A 439 -7.10 -14.09 17.88
C HIS A 439 -7.95 -13.26 16.90
N GLY A 440 -7.41 -12.13 16.41
CA GLY A 440 -8.06 -11.34 15.38
C GLY A 440 -8.26 -12.12 14.08
N ALA A 441 -7.22 -12.78 13.59
CA ALA A 441 -7.30 -13.59 12.37
C ALA A 441 -8.20 -14.82 12.54
N LYS A 442 -8.07 -15.55 13.65
CA LYS A 442 -8.90 -16.73 13.97
C LYS A 442 -10.38 -16.36 14.11
N PHE A 443 -10.70 -15.15 14.61
CA PHE A 443 -12.05 -14.62 14.58
C PHE A 443 -12.58 -14.45 13.14
N LEU A 444 -11.79 -13.83 12.25
CA LEU A 444 -12.17 -13.59 10.85
C LEU A 444 -12.38 -14.90 10.08
N GLU A 445 -11.54 -15.91 10.33
CA GLU A 445 -11.66 -17.25 9.73
C GLU A 445 -13.06 -17.87 9.95
N GLN A 446 -13.76 -17.52 11.03
CA GLN A 446 -15.08 -18.07 11.32
C GLN A 446 -16.19 -17.57 10.38
N PHE A 447 -15.90 -16.64 9.48
CA PHE A 447 -16.84 -15.99 8.58
C PHE A 447 -16.54 -16.23 7.09
N VAL A 448 -15.61 -17.13 6.77
CA VAL A 448 -15.24 -17.47 5.37
C VAL A 448 -15.65 -18.88 4.94
N GLU A 449 -16.26 -19.67 5.84
CA GLU A 449 -16.61 -21.08 5.60
C GLU A 449 -15.40 -21.86 5.04
N ASP A 450 -15.60 -22.75 4.07
CA ASP A 450 -14.53 -23.53 3.42
C ASP A 450 -13.81 -22.76 2.30
N THR A 451 -14.00 -21.43 2.21
CA THR A 451 -13.42 -20.63 1.13
C THR A 451 -11.93 -20.40 1.36
N PRO A 452 -11.06 -20.62 0.36
CA PRO A 452 -9.66 -20.22 0.42
C PRO A 452 -9.49 -18.74 0.77
N TRP A 453 -8.79 -18.46 1.86
CA TRP A 453 -8.73 -17.13 2.45
C TRP A 453 -7.36 -16.79 3.01
N ALA A 454 -6.98 -15.52 2.91
CA ALA A 454 -5.88 -14.96 3.66
C ALA A 454 -6.25 -13.60 4.28
N HIS A 455 -5.74 -13.35 5.47
CA HIS A 455 -5.78 -12.06 6.14
C HIS A 455 -4.40 -11.44 6.22
N LEU A 456 -4.32 -10.18 5.85
CA LEU A 456 -3.14 -9.33 5.99
C LEU A 456 -3.42 -8.27 7.05
N ASP A 457 -2.82 -8.44 8.23
CA ASP A 457 -2.79 -7.37 9.23
C ASP A 457 -1.70 -6.37 8.85
N ILE A 458 -2.14 -5.25 8.28
CA ILE A 458 -1.30 -4.17 7.77
C ILE A 458 -1.07 -3.07 8.80
N ALA A 459 -1.52 -3.21 10.05
CA ALA A 459 -1.27 -2.24 11.11
C ALA A 459 0.24 -1.89 11.27
N PRO A 460 1.20 -2.85 11.22
CA PRO A 460 2.64 -2.57 11.19
C PRO A 460 3.11 -1.59 10.12
N ARG A 461 2.36 -1.48 9.02
CA ARG A 461 2.73 -0.71 7.83
C ARG A 461 1.74 0.40 7.52
N MET A 462 0.84 0.74 8.43
CA MET A 462 -0.12 1.83 8.25
C MET A 462 0.58 3.14 7.92
N THR A 463 1.66 3.47 8.64
CA THR A 463 2.44 4.69 8.47
C THR A 463 3.83 4.44 7.88
N THR A 464 4.40 5.48 7.27
CA THR A 464 5.79 5.46 6.78
C THR A 464 6.80 5.52 7.93
N VAL A 465 7.91 4.82 7.78
CA VAL A 465 9.09 4.96 8.66
C VAL A 465 10.19 5.75 7.97
N ALA A 466 11.13 6.32 8.73
CA ALA A 466 12.17 7.19 8.19
C ALA A 466 13.00 6.52 7.08
N SER A 467 13.30 5.23 7.22
CA SER A 467 14.06 4.45 6.24
C SER A 467 13.31 4.21 4.93
N ASP A 468 12.00 4.48 4.87
CA ASP A 468 11.25 4.39 3.62
C ASP A 468 11.62 5.52 2.64
N ILE A 469 12.17 6.63 3.13
CA ILE A 469 12.50 7.83 2.33
C ILE A 469 11.23 8.42 1.67
N LEU A 470 10.13 8.43 2.43
CA LEU A 470 8.83 8.94 2.00
C LEU A 470 8.37 10.08 2.93
N ALA A 471 7.39 10.86 2.49
CA ALA A 471 6.69 11.78 3.38
C ALA A 471 6.02 11.05 4.55
N LYS A 472 5.99 11.69 5.73
CA LYS A 472 5.30 11.19 6.93
C LYS A 472 3.81 11.01 6.66
N GLY A 473 3.20 10.02 7.31
CA GLY A 473 1.77 9.70 7.21
C GLY A 473 1.56 8.31 6.62
N ALA A 474 0.42 8.08 5.98
CA ALA A 474 0.06 6.81 5.37
C ALA A 474 1.14 6.32 4.38
N SER A 475 1.43 5.02 4.44
CA SER A 475 2.45 4.38 3.59
C SER A 475 1.92 3.99 2.21
N GLY A 476 0.61 3.76 2.08
CA GLY A 476 -0.02 3.19 0.89
C GLY A 476 0.17 1.68 0.73
N VAL A 477 0.54 0.99 1.83
CA VAL A 477 0.68 -0.47 1.87
C VAL A 477 -0.58 -1.18 1.36
N GLY A 478 -0.39 -2.29 0.67
CA GLY A 478 -1.46 -3.17 0.21
C GLY A 478 -1.74 -3.02 -1.28
N VAL A 479 -1.66 -1.82 -1.86
CA VAL A 479 -1.91 -1.62 -3.31
C VAL A 479 -0.95 -2.44 -4.17
N ARG A 480 0.35 -2.42 -3.82
CA ARG A 480 1.38 -3.14 -4.61
C ARG A 480 1.22 -4.65 -4.43
N TYR A 481 0.93 -5.09 -3.20
CA TYR A 481 0.60 -6.49 -2.91
C TYR A 481 -0.61 -6.96 -3.72
N ILE A 482 -1.71 -6.19 -3.73
CA ILE A 482 -2.95 -6.51 -4.46
C ILE A 482 -2.70 -6.64 -5.96
N VAL A 483 -1.96 -5.72 -6.56
CA VAL A 483 -1.62 -5.78 -7.99
C VAL A 483 -0.78 -7.02 -8.29
N GLN A 484 0.17 -7.37 -7.42
CA GLN A 484 0.99 -8.54 -7.62
C GLN A 484 0.19 -9.84 -7.39
N LEU A 485 -0.65 -9.91 -6.36
CA LEU A 485 -1.57 -11.01 -6.11
C LEU A 485 -2.49 -11.24 -7.30
N ALA A 486 -3.01 -10.17 -7.89
CA ALA A 486 -3.84 -10.22 -9.10
C ALA A 486 -3.11 -10.80 -10.31
N ARG A 487 -1.80 -10.54 -10.46
CA ARG A 487 -0.98 -11.14 -11.53
C ARG A 487 -0.79 -12.64 -11.32
N GLU A 488 -0.60 -13.07 -10.08
CA GLU A 488 -0.40 -14.48 -9.72
C GLU A 488 -1.70 -15.28 -9.58
N TYR A 489 -2.84 -14.59 -9.43
CA TYR A 489 -4.14 -15.19 -9.16
C TYR A 489 -4.53 -16.33 -10.11
N PRO A 490 -4.38 -16.23 -11.45
CA PRO A 490 -4.69 -17.33 -12.35
C PRO A 490 -3.94 -18.62 -12.02
N SER A 491 -2.66 -18.51 -11.64
CA SER A 491 -1.82 -19.65 -11.23
C SER A 491 -2.25 -20.19 -9.87
N LEU A 492 -2.56 -19.31 -8.91
CA LEU A 492 -2.98 -19.70 -7.55
C LEU A 492 -4.27 -20.53 -7.53
N ILE A 493 -5.21 -20.25 -8.42
CA ILE A 493 -6.48 -21.00 -8.48
C ILE A 493 -6.47 -22.19 -9.44
N ALA A 494 -5.44 -22.31 -10.29
CA ALA A 494 -5.29 -23.42 -11.23
C ALA A 494 -4.68 -24.68 -10.60
N GLN A 495 -4.03 -24.57 -9.43
CA GLN A 495 -3.43 -25.69 -8.70
C GLN A 495 -4.46 -26.59 -7.98
N LYS A 496 -5.62 -26.83 -8.60
CA LYS A 496 -6.69 -27.71 -8.07
C LYS A 496 -6.88 -28.95 -8.92
#